data_AF-A0A7C3PNR3-F1
#
_entry.id   AF-A0A7C3PNR3-F1
#
_cell.length_a   1.000
_cell.length_b   1.000
_cell.length_c   1.000
_cell.angle_alpha   90.00
_cell.angle_beta   90.00
_cell.angle_gamma   90.00
#
_symmetry.space_group_name_H-M   'P 1'
#
loop_
_entity.id
_entity.type
_entity.pdbx_description
1 polymer ?
#
loop_
_entity_poly.entity_id
_entity_poly.type
_entity_poly.pdbx_seq_one_letter_code
_entity_poly.pdbx_strand_id
1 'polypeptide(L)' 'MKLVTVSQMQTIEKEADANGLTYDQMMENAGQGLADVVLDLFIDQEEPQVVGLVGPGNNGGVTLVAMTAS' A
#
# COMPACT_ATOMS: atom_id res chain seq x y z
N MET A 1 -1.96 16.06 -3.77
CA MET A 1 -0.92 15.43 -2.93
C MET A 1 0.09 16.48 -2.50
N LYS A 2 0.56 16.49 -1.24
CA LYS A 2 1.67 17.35 -0.79
C LYS A 2 2.98 16.56 -0.93
N LEU A 3 4.03 17.18 -1.46
CA LEU A 3 5.36 16.56 -1.51
C LEU A 3 6.04 16.74 -0.15
N VAL A 4 6.58 15.64 0.39
CA VAL A 4 7.24 15.60 1.70
C VAL A 4 8.59 14.89 1.58
N THR A 5 9.53 15.24 2.47
CA THR A 5 10.80 14.51 2.61
C THR A 5 10.57 13.17 3.33
N VAL A 6 11.56 12.28 3.25
CA VAL A 6 11.55 11.00 4.00
C VAL A 6 11.39 11.24 5.50
N SER A 7 12.12 12.21 6.07
CA SER A 7 12.01 12.54 7.49
C SER A 7 10.62 13.05 7.87
N GLN A 8 9.99 13.85 7.01
CA GLN A 8 8.62 14.31 7.21
C GLN A 8 7.63 13.15 7.16
N MET A 9 7.76 12.24 6.20
CA MET A 9 6.88 11.06 6.12
C MET A 9 6.98 10.21 7.38
N GLN A 10 8.19 9.95 7.88
CA GLN A 10 8.39 9.20 9.12
C GLN A 10 7.75 9.86 10.34
N THR A 11 7.76 11.20 10.41
CA THR A 11 7.05 11.94 11.46
C THR A 11 5.54 11.78 11.32
N ILE A 12 5.01 11.90 10.10
CA ILE A 12 3.57 11.75 9.83
C ILE A 12 3.08 10.34 10.22
N GLU A 13 3.81 9.28 9.85
CA GLU A 13 3.44 7.91 10.19
C GLU A 13 3.48 7.67 11.71
N LYS A 14 4.51 8.19 12.40
CA LYS A 14 4.59 8.11 13.87
C LYS A 14 3.44 8.83 14.56
N GLU A 15 3.09 10.01 14.08
CA GLU A 15 1.96 10.77 14.60
C GLU A 15 0.63 10.05 14.32
N ALA A 16 0.45 9.47 13.13
CA ALA A 16 -0.74 8.70 12.80
C ALA A 16 -0.92 7.48 13.72
N ASP A 17 0.14 6.72 13.94
CA ASP A 17 0.16 5.56 14.85
C ASP A 17 -0.15 5.98 16.29
N ALA A 18 0.47 7.06 16.79
CA ALA A 18 0.19 7.61 18.11
C ALA A 18 -1.26 8.12 18.27
N ASN A 19 -1.94 8.45 17.16
CA ASN A 19 -3.34 8.88 17.14
C ASN A 19 -4.32 7.73 16.80
N GLY A 20 -3.85 6.48 16.76
CA GLY A 20 -4.70 5.29 16.66
C GLY A 20 -4.82 4.69 15.25
N LEU A 21 -4.16 5.25 14.24
CA LEU A 21 -4.03 4.62 12.93
C LEU A 21 -2.74 3.79 12.89
N THR A 22 -2.83 2.53 13.30
CA THR A 22 -1.65 1.68 13.49
C THR A 22 -0.86 1.48 12.21
N TYR A 23 0.45 1.20 12.32
CA TYR A 23 1.26 0.83 11.16
C TYR A 23 0.69 -0.33 10.34
N ASP A 24 0.13 -1.34 11.01
CA ASP A 24 -0.51 -2.47 10.34
C ASP A 24 -1.72 -2.01 9.51
N GLN A 25 -2.57 -1.14 10.08
CA GLN A 25 -3.72 -0.58 9.36
C GLN A 25 -3.28 0.36 8.21
N MET A 26 -2.19 1.11 8.39
CA MET A 26 -1.63 1.93 7.30
C MET A 26 -1.14 1.05 6.14
N MET A 27 -0.49 -0.08 6.44
CA MET A 27 -0.07 -1.05 5.43
C MET A 27 -1.27 -1.68 4.71
N GLU A 28 -2.32 -2.04 5.47
CA GLU A 28 -3.57 -2.57 4.90
C GLU A 28 -4.21 -1.57 3.93
N ASN A 29 -4.33 -0.31 4.36
CA ASN A 29 -4.89 0.76 3.52
C ASN A 29 -4.05 1.00 2.27
N ALA A 30 -2.72 0.98 2.40
CA ALA A 30 -1.81 1.16 1.27
C ALA A 30 -1.88 0.00 0.27
N GLY A 31 -1.98 -1.23 0.77
CA GLY A 31 -2.11 -2.43 -0.06
C GLY A 31 -3.44 -2.48 -0.81
N GLN A 32 -4.56 -2.21 -0.12
CA GLN A 32 -5.87 -2.10 -0.79
C GLN A 32 -5.87 -1.00 -1.84
N GLY A 33 -5.37 0.20 -1.52
CA GLY A 33 -5.29 1.29 -2.49
C GLY A 33 -4.40 0.97 -3.70
N LEU A 34 -3.34 0.18 -3.51
CA LEU A 34 -2.54 -0.32 -4.63
C LEU A 34 -3.33 -1.32 -5.48
N ALA A 35 -4.05 -2.26 -4.86
CA ALA A 35 -4.89 -3.23 -5.57
C ALA A 35 -5.98 -2.54 -6.39
N ASP A 36 -6.69 -1.57 -5.80
CA ASP A 36 -7.74 -0.80 -6.46
C ASP A 36 -7.20 -0.11 -7.74
N VAL A 37 -6.03 0.55 -7.64
CA VAL A 37 -5.41 1.21 -8.80
C VAL A 37 -5.01 0.19 -9.87
N VAL A 38 -4.49 -0.98 -9.49
CA VAL A 38 -4.13 -2.02 -10.46
C VAL A 38 -5.40 -2.57 -11.14
N LEU A 39 -6.45 -2.87 -10.38
CA LEU A 39 -7.72 -3.36 -10.93
C LEU A 39 -8.34 -2.34 -11.89
N ASP A 40 -8.35 -1.06 -11.53
CA ASP A 40 -8.85 0.02 -12.38
C ASP A 40 -8.06 0.13 -13.70
N LEU A 41 -6.74 -0.03 -13.65
CA LEU A 41 -5.89 0.04 -14.85
C LEU A 41 -6.08 -1.15 -15.81
N PHE A 42 -6.55 -2.29 -15.31
CA PHE A 42 -6.71 -3.53 -16.07
C PHE A 42 -8.16 -4.03 -16.11
N ILE A 43 -9.13 -3.15 -15.88
CA ILE A 43 -10.56 -3.50 -15.73
C ILE A 43 -11.15 -4.22 -16.96
N ASP A 44 -10.61 -3.96 -18.15
CA ASP A 44 -11.06 -4.56 -19.41
C ASP A 44 -10.39 -5.91 -19.74
N GLN A 45 -9.48 -6.40 -18.90
CA GLN A 45 -8.82 -7.69 -19.11
C GLN A 45 -9.68 -8.82 -18.54
N GLU A 46 -9.99 -9.81 -19.37
CA GLU A 46 -10.56 -11.07 -18.90
C GLU A 46 -9.44 -11.92 -18.26
N GLU A 47 -9.64 -12.32 -17.00
CA GLU A 47 -8.71 -13.15 -16.21
C GLU A 47 -7.26 -12.60 -16.14
N PRO A 48 -7.05 -11.39 -15.57
CA PRO A 48 -5.73 -10.79 -15.51
C PRO A 48 -4.79 -11.62 -14.63
N GLN A 49 -3.58 -11.86 -15.13
CA GLN A 49 -2.49 -12.47 -14.37
C GLN A 49 -1.60 -11.39 -13.78
N VAL A 50 -1.32 -11.49 -12.48
CA VAL A 50 -0.50 -10.51 -11.74
C VAL A 50 0.72 -11.22 -11.16
N VAL A 51 1.88 -10.57 -11.25
CA VAL A 51 3.13 -11.02 -10.62
C VAL A 51 3.62 -9.93 -9.67
N GLY A 52 3.65 -10.21 -8.37
CA GLY A 52 4.21 -9.32 -7.35
C GLY A 52 5.69 -9.58 -7.12
N LEU A 53 6.53 -8.55 -7.27
CA LEU A 53 7.95 -8.60 -6.92
C LEU A 53 8.13 -8.05 -5.50
N VAL A 54 8.42 -8.94 -4.55
CA VAL A 54 8.38 -8.63 -3.11
C VAL A 54 9.79 -8.47 -2.56
N GLY A 55 10.10 -7.26 -2.08
CA GLY A 55 11.32 -6.98 -1.32
C GLY A 55 11.15 -7.20 0.20
N PRO A 56 12.23 -7.13 1.00
CA PRO A 56 12.17 -7.44 2.43
C PRO A 56 11.62 -6.30 3.33
N GLY A 57 11.27 -5.13 2.78
CA GLY A 57 10.83 -3.95 3.54
C GLY A 57 9.33 -3.71 3.51
N ASN A 58 8.88 -2.57 4.06
CA ASN A 58 7.46 -2.20 4.13
C ASN A 58 6.75 -2.22 2.77
N ASN A 59 7.43 -1.81 1.69
CA ASN A 59 6.86 -1.89 0.35
C ASN A 59 6.57 -3.34 -0.07
N GLY A 60 7.39 -4.30 0.36
CA GLY A 60 7.11 -5.71 0.14
C GLY A 60 5.88 -6.17 0.89
N GLY A 61 5.70 -5.73 2.14
CA GLY A 61 4.48 -5.96 2.93
C GLY A 61 3.24 -5.40 2.23
N VAL A 62 3.29 -4.14 1.77
CA VAL A 62 2.22 -3.51 0.99
C VAL A 62 1.89 -4.31 -0.27
N THR A 63 2.90 -4.80 -1.01
CA THR A 63 2.66 -5.66 -2.18
C THR A 63 1.95 -6.97 -1.80
N LEU A 64 2.34 -7.61 -0.69
CA LEU A 64 1.69 -8.84 -0.24
C LEU A 64 0.22 -8.61 0.12
N VAL A 65 -0.08 -7.52 0.85
CA VAL A 65 -1.46 -7.13 1.13
C VAL A 65 -2.25 -6.91 -0.17
N ALA A 66 -1.69 -6.15 -1.10
CA ALA A 66 -2.35 -5.86 -2.38
C ALA A 66 -2.67 -7.14 -3.19
N MET A 67 -1.82 -8.16 -3.11
CA MET A 67 -2.06 -9.45 -3.78
C MET A 67 -3.14 -10.31 -3.10
N THR A 68 -3.53 -9.99 -1.87
CA THR A 68 -4.61 -10.66 -1.13
C THR A 68 -5.90 -9.85 -1.05
N ALA A 69 -5.87 -8.60 -1.52
CA ALA A 69 -7.05 -7.74 -1.58
C ALA A 69 -8.10 -8.37 -2.50
N SER A 70 -9.37 -8.29 -2.09
CA SER A 70 -10.53 -8.88 -2.78
C SER A 70 -11.23 -7.87 -3.69
#